data_AF-A0A545T1M4-F1
#
_entry.id   AF-A0A545T1M4-F1
#
_cell.length_a   1.000
_cell.length_b   1.000
_cell.length_c   1.000
_cell.angle_alpha   90.00
_cell.angle_beta   90.00
_cell.angle_gamma   90.00
#
_symmetry.space_group_name_H-M   'P 1'
#
loop_
_entity.id
_entity.type
_entity.pdbx_description
1 polymer ?
#
loop_
_entity_poly.entity_id
_entity_poly.type
_entity_poly.pdbx_seq_one_letter_code
_entity_poly.pdbx_strand_id
1 'polypeptide(L)'
;MAVLKRLFLGSITSFLFLPFALAWSDGYQHISIKEYKEALLVLEKRGGNLYCPDKNSETAFADCRSFEILREQGCYGYSTAAMRSESRYSDNCLELNKLRNTQTPKKSYFVLDNKTWWQDLPATIIPISGGVYSDESWKTSQRKRDTLVKDKRLKDLRLHKVSTYLDRVEIVIATKKLECGKVEDYLEIDTIVLADFNHDEIAELILKGHRVDRSDTCPLGAANSLGATFMAVLAKEGKTRQIKHLF
;
A
#
# COMPACT_ATOMS: atom_id res chain seq x y z
N MET A 1 -39.70 17.35 51.70
CA MET A 1 -38.70 18.45 51.74
C MET A 1 -38.09 18.58 50.36
N ALA A 2 -38.30 19.72 49.72
CA ALA A 2 -37.74 20.11 48.43
C ALA A 2 -36.49 20.96 48.65
N VAL A 3 -35.47 20.82 47.77
CA VAL A 3 -34.58 21.84 47.13
C VAL A 3 -33.76 21.02 46.11
N LEU A 4 -33.83 21.07 44.77
CA LEU A 4 -33.97 22.10 43.71
C LEU A 4 -32.63 22.73 43.23
N LYS A 5 -32.28 22.43 41.94
CA LYS A 5 -31.48 23.21 40.95
C LYS A 5 -29.95 23.31 41.17
N ARG A 6 -29.03 23.29 40.18
CA ARG A 6 -28.97 23.58 38.71
C ARG A 6 -27.70 22.86 38.16
N LEU A 7 -27.72 22.16 37.02
CA LEU A 7 -27.57 22.58 35.60
C LEU A 7 -26.17 23.05 35.14
N PHE A 8 -25.64 22.24 34.21
CA PHE A 8 -25.03 22.57 32.90
C PHE A 8 -23.50 22.68 32.69
N LEU A 9 -23.13 22.01 31.57
CA LEU A 9 -22.09 22.31 30.56
C LEU A 9 -20.65 21.89 30.84
N GLY A 10 -20.15 20.94 30.04
CA GLY A 10 -18.72 20.65 30.00
C GLY A 10 -18.28 19.42 29.21
N SER A 11 -18.64 19.36 27.91
CA SER A 11 -17.92 18.62 26.85
C SER A 11 -17.67 17.11 27.01
N ILE A 12 -18.52 16.34 26.34
CA ILE A 12 -18.21 14.99 25.88
C ILE A 12 -17.12 15.11 24.81
N THR A 13 -15.86 14.86 25.18
CA THR A 13 -14.84 14.42 24.21
C THR A 13 -14.66 12.93 24.40
N SER A 14 -15.59 12.19 23.80
CA SER A 14 -15.38 10.81 23.43
C SER A 14 -14.13 10.75 22.55
N PHE A 15 -12.99 10.44 23.16
CA PHE A 15 -11.87 9.84 22.45
C PHE A 15 -12.36 8.50 21.91
N LEU A 16 -13.00 8.53 20.74
CA LEU A 16 -13.07 7.39 19.85
C LEU A 16 -11.64 7.19 19.31
N PHE A 17 -10.81 6.61 20.16
CA PHE A 17 -9.83 5.63 19.70
C PHE A 17 -10.64 4.61 18.89
N LEU A 18 -10.62 4.73 17.57
CA LEU A 18 -10.88 3.58 16.71
C LEU A 18 -9.62 2.71 16.81
N PRO A 19 -9.67 1.56 17.50
CA PRO A 19 -8.60 0.61 17.44
C PRO A 19 -8.73 -0.06 16.07
N PHE A 20 -7.80 0.18 15.16
CA PHE A 20 -7.49 -0.86 14.17
C PHE A 20 -6.57 -1.89 14.81
N ALA A 21 -7.07 -2.49 15.90
CA ALA A 21 -6.97 -3.92 16.07
C ALA A 21 -8.08 -4.49 15.17
N LEU A 22 -7.78 -4.66 13.88
CA LEU A 22 -8.48 -5.69 13.13
C LEU A 22 -8.20 -6.96 13.90
N ALA A 23 -9.24 -7.54 14.51
CA ALA A 23 -9.15 -8.85 15.13
C ALA A 23 -8.58 -9.79 14.06
N TRP A 24 -7.41 -10.35 14.36
CA TRP A 24 -6.79 -11.42 13.62
C TRP A 24 -7.68 -12.65 13.81
N SER A 25 -8.68 -12.82 12.96
CA SER A 25 -9.48 -14.05 12.88
C SER A 25 -9.22 -14.72 11.55
N ASP A 26 -8.89 -15.99 11.61
CA ASP A 26 -8.62 -16.89 10.50
C ASP A 26 -9.63 -16.73 9.35
N GLY A 27 -9.14 -16.34 8.17
CA GLY A 27 -9.87 -16.42 6.90
C GLY A 27 -10.49 -15.10 6.42
N TYR A 28 -9.68 -14.27 5.75
CA TYR A 28 -10.22 -13.25 4.85
C TYR A 28 -10.76 -13.93 3.58
N GLN A 29 -12.06 -13.79 3.35
CA GLN A 29 -12.69 -14.01 2.05
C GLN A 29 -12.29 -12.89 1.11
N HIS A 30 -12.13 -13.22 -0.18
CA HIS A 30 -11.94 -12.26 -1.28
C HIS A 30 -12.88 -11.06 -1.12
N ILE A 31 -12.32 -9.89 -0.80
CA ILE A 31 -13.10 -8.65 -0.69
C ILE A 31 -13.61 -8.31 -2.09
N SER A 32 -14.92 -8.18 -2.24
CA SER A 32 -15.50 -7.77 -3.53
C SER A 32 -15.00 -6.38 -3.92
N ILE A 33 -14.93 -6.08 -5.22
CA ILE A 33 -14.62 -4.74 -5.74
C ILE A 33 -15.48 -3.67 -5.03
N LYS A 34 -16.75 -4.00 -4.75
CA LYS A 34 -17.69 -3.13 -4.06
C LYS A 34 -17.26 -2.84 -2.63
N GLU A 35 -16.96 -3.86 -1.83
CA GLU A 35 -16.50 -3.70 -0.44
C GLU A 35 -15.15 -2.97 -0.37
N TYR A 36 -14.25 -3.23 -1.32
CA TYR A 36 -12.96 -2.54 -1.40
C TYR A 36 -13.13 -1.05 -1.74
N LYS A 37 -13.99 -0.74 -2.73
CA LYS A 37 -14.41 0.64 -3.05
C LYS A 37 -15.00 1.32 -1.82
N GLU A 38 -15.91 0.67 -1.11
CA GLU A 38 -16.55 1.22 0.08
C GLU A 38 -15.54 1.52 1.19
N ALA A 39 -14.59 0.63 1.45
CA ALA A 39 -13.53 0.85 2.43
C ALA A 39 -12.64 2.05 2.07
N LEU A 40 -12.26 2.19 0.80
CA LEU A 40 -11.49 3.34 0.33
C LEU A 40 -12.29 4.64 0.36
N LEU A 41 -13.58 4.61 0.01
CA LEU A 41 -14.46 5.79 0.11
C LEU A 41 -14.62 6.27 1.55
N VAL A 42 -14.62 5.37 2.53
CA VAL A 42 -14.61 5.75 3.96
C VAL A 42 -13.31 6.48 4.33
N LEU A 43 -12.17 6.07 3.76
CA LEU A 43 -10.89 6.74 3.96
C LEU A 43 -10.80 8.09 3.23
N GLU A 44 -11.32 8.19 2.01
CA GLU A 44 -11.47 9.46 1.27
C GLU A 44 -12.30 10.47 2.10
N LYS A 45 -13.45 10.04 2.62
CA LYS A 45 -14.37 10.92 3.37
C LYS A 45 -13.80 11.47 4.68
N ARG A 46 -12.68 10.95 5.19
CA ARG A 46 -11.99 11.52 6.36
C ARG A 46 -11.31 12.85 6.04
N GLY A 47 -11.00 13.10 4.77
CA GLY A 47 -10.36 14.33 4.32
C GLY A 47 -9.03 14.62 5.02
N GLY A 48 -8.67 15.88 5.06
CA GLY A 48 -7.49 16.39 5.75
C GLY A 48 -7.25 17.87 5.49
N ASN A 49 -6.09 18.37 5.89
CA ASN A 49 -5.66 19.73 5.63
C ASN A 49 -4.33 19.73 4.86
N LEU A 50 -4.17 20.65 3.90
CA LEU A 50 -2.88 20.99 3.31
C LEU A 50 -2.54 22.44 3.66
N TYR A 51 -1.27 22.71 3.89
CA TYR A 51 -0.78 24.07 4.04
C TYR A 51 -0.67 24.71 2.65
N CYS A 52 -1.29 25.87 2.48
CA CYS A 52 -1.30 26.61 1.24
C CYS A 52 -0.47 27.91 1.41
N PRO A 53 0.69 28.03 0.72
CA PRO A 53 1.61 29.16 0.92
C PRO A 53 1.01 30.52 0.55
N ASP A 54 0.15 30.56 -0.46
CA ASP A 54 -0.58 31.74 -0.94
C ASP A 54 -1.49 32.34 0.15
N LYS A 55 -2.07 31.49 0.99
CA LYS A 55 -2.96 31.88 2.10
C LYS A 55 -2.28 31.88 3.45
N ASN A 56 -1.01 31.47 3.52
CA ASN A 56 -0.23 31.28 4.75
C ASN A 56 -1.03 30.52 5.83
N SER A 57 -1.81 29.51 5.43
CA SER A 57 -2.75 28.81 6.31
C SER A 57 -3.07 27.40 5.80
N GLU A 58 -3.63 26.59 6.69
CA GLU A 58 -4.15 25.27 6.36
C GLU A 58 -5.52 25.39 5.67
N THR A 59 -5.69 24.70 4.54
CA THR A 59 -6.95 24.57 3.82
C THR A 59 -7.40 23.11 3.86
N ALA A 60 -8.65 22.88 4.26
CA ALA A 60 -9.24 21.54 4.32
C ALA A 60 -9.62 21.01 2.92
N PHE A 61 -9.50 19.70 2.74
CA PHE A 61 -10.07 18.93 1.64
C PHE A 61 -10.92 17.80 2.21
N ALA A 62 -11.98 17.42 1.50
CA ALA A 62 -12.95 16.42 1.94
C ALA A 62 -13.06 15.20 1.02
N ASP A 63 -12.51 15.33 -0.20
CA ASP A 63 -12.57 14.32 -1.25
C ASP A 63 -11.34 14.41 -2.16
N CYS A 64 -11.19 13.43 -3.05
CA CYS A 64 -10.05 13.36 -3.96
C CYS A 64 -9.96 14.55 -4.91
N ARG A 65 -11.11 15.13 -5.31
CA ARG A 65 -11.15 16.27 -6.22
C ARG A 65 -10.63 17.54 -5.54
N SER A 66 -11.11 17.83 -4.34
CA SER A 66 -10.65 18.97 -3.55
C SER A 66 -9.18 18.82 -3.15
N PHE A 67 -8.73 17.61 -2.86
CA PHE A 67 -7.31 17.32 -2.64
C PHE A 67 -6.44 17.63 -3.87
N GLU A 68 -6.81 17.12 -5.05
CA GLU A 68 -6.08 17.37 -6.31
C GLU A 68 -6.01 18.86 -6.64
N ILE A 69 -7.12 19.60 -6.49
CA ILE A 69 -7.15 21.06 -6.71
C ILE A 69 -6.14 21.78 -5.80
N LEU A 70 -6.09 21.43 -4.51
CA LEU A 70 -5.14 22.06 -3.58
C LEU A 70 -3.69 21.69 -3.93
N ARG A 71 -3.43 20.46 -4.39
CA ARG A 71 -2.10 20.04 -4.86
C ARG A 71 -1.65 20.80 -6.10
N GLU A 72 -2.55 21.02 -7.06
CA GLU A 72 -2.28 21.84 -8.26
C GLU A 72 -2.00 23.31 -7.91
N GLN A 73 -2.59 23.82 -6.82
CA GLN A 73 -2.31 25.14 -6.26
C GLN A 73 -0.99 25.22 -5.48
N GLY A 74 -0.25 24.11 -5.35
CA GLY A 74 1.01 24.05 -4.64
C GLY A 74 0.87 23.92 -3.12
N CYS A 75 -0.30 23.52 -2.61
CA CYS A 75 -0.46 23.20 -1.19
C CYS A 75 0.20 21.85 -0.86
N TYR A 76 0.76 21.72 0.34
CA TYR A 76 1.50 20.52 0.77
C TYR A 76 1.36 20.24 2.27
N GLY A 77 1.72 19.03 2.71
CA GLY A 77 1.80 18.70 4.12
C GLY A 77 2.97 19.41 4.80
N TYR A 78 2.69 20.28 5.79
CA TYR A 78 3.74 21.09 6.44
C TYR A 78 4.59 20.29 7.44
N SER A 79 3.98 19.36 8.18
CA SER A 79 4.67 18.49 9.15
C SER A 79 4.93 17.10 8.58
N THR A 80 5.87 16.34 9.15
CA THR A 80 6.10 14.93 8.78
C THR A 80 4.84 14.08 8.88
N ALA A 81 3.97 14.34 9.86
CA ALA A 81 2.68 13.67 9.99
C ALA A 81 1.72 14.07 8.86
N ALA A 82 1.68 15.35 8.49
CA ALA A 82 0.87 15.84 7.39
C ALA A 82 1.35 15.30 6.05
N MET A 83 2.67 15.26 5.79
CA MET A 83 3.26 14.67 4.58
C MET A 83 2.90 13.18 4.44
N ARG A 84 2.93 12.42 5.55
CA ARG A 84 2.50 11.01 5.56
C ARG A 84 1.01 10.86 5.27
N SER A 85 0.18 11.72 5.85
CA SER A 85 -1.27 11.72 5.63
C SER A 85 -1.59 12.09 4.18
N GLU A 86 -0.93 13.10 3.65
CA GLU A 86 -1.01 13.55 2.25
C GLU A 86 -0.64 12.42 1.29
N SER A 87 0.51 11.77 1.48
CA SER A 87 0.94 10.65 0.64
C SER A 87 -0.10 9.53 0.65
N ARG A 88 -0.60 9.16 1.84
CA ARG A 88 -1.64 8.12 1.97
C ARG A 88 -2.94 8.52 1.28
N TYR A 89 -3.35 9.78 1.41
CA TYR A 89 -4.57 10.27 0.79
C TYR A 89 -4.44 10.31 -0.73
N SER A 90 -3.29 10.75 -1.25
CA SER A 90 -2.97 10.71 -2.67
C SER A 90 -3.02 9.28 -3.22
N ASP A 91 -2.42 8.31 -2.52
CA ASP A 91 -2.46 6.89 -2.91
C ASP A 91 -3.90 6.35 -2.95
N ASN A 92 -4.70 6.64 -1.93
CA ASN A 92 -6.10 6.25 -1.87
C ASN A 92 -6.91 6.86 -3.02
N CYS A 93 -6.65 8.12 -3.38
CA CYS A 93 -7.34 8.81 -4.45
C CYS A 93 -7.00 8.26 -5.84
N LEU A 94 -5.72 7.99 -6.08
CA LEU A 94 -5.29 7.32 -7.30
C LEU A 94 -5.94 5.95 -7.45
N GLU A 95 -6.07 5.21 -6.34
CA GLU A 95 -6.71 3.91 -6.32
C GLU A 95 -8.23 3.99 -6.52
N LEU A 96 -8.90 4.92 -5.85
CA LEU A 96 -10.33 5.17 -6.04
C LEU A 96 -10.65 5.58 -7.47
N ASN A 97 -9.84 6.44 -8.08
CA ASN A 97 -10.00 6.83 -9.48
C ASN A 97 -9.85 5.63 -10.42
N LYS A 98 -8.90 4.72 -10.17
CA LYS A 98 -8.78 3.46 -10.92
C LYS A 98 -10.01 2.58 -10.73
N LEU A 99 -10.50 2.47 -9.51
CA LEU A 99 -11.66 1.63 -9.18
C LEU A 99 -12.97 2.23 -9.71
N ARG A 100 -13.17 3.54 -9.75
CA ARG A 100 -14.46 4.16 -10.15
C ARG A 100 -14.96 3.67 -11.50
N ASN A 101 -14.05 3.34 -12.43
CA ASN A 101 -14.39 2.83 -13.75
C ASN A 101 -14.32 1.30 -13.87
N THR A 102 -14.03 0.55 -12.80
CA THR A 102 -13.93 -0.90 -12.91
C THR A 102 -15.27 -1.61 -13.04
N GLN A 103 -15.29 -2.63 -13.88
CA GLN A 103 -16.41 -3.56 -14.02
C GLN A 103 -16.07 -4.92 -13.42
N THR A 104 -17.12 -5.71 -13.16
CA THR A 104 -16.94 -7.12 -12.80
C THR A 104 -16.43 -7.86 -14.03
N PRO A 105 -15.26 -8.50 -13.97
CA PRO A 105 -14.70 -9.19 -15.11
C PRO A 105 -15.54 -10.41 -15.47
N LYS A 106 -15.66 -10.74 -16.76
CA LYS A 106 -16.30 -11.98 -17.22
C LYS A 106 -15.32 -13.15 -17.28
N LYS A 107 -14.03 -12.86 -17.43
CA LYS A 107 -12.94 -13.85 -17.44
C LYS A 107 -11.87 -13.45 -16.45
N SER A 108 -11.43 -14.38 -15.62
CA SER A 108 -10.22 -14.23 -14.81
C SER A 108 -9.21 -15.29 -15.23
N TYR A 109 -7.95 -14.89 -15.25
CA TYR A 109 -6.85 -15.81 -15.46
C TYR A 109 -5.92 -15.95 -14.26
N PHE A 110 -6.24 -15.25 -13.17
CA PHE A 110 -5.59 -15.40 -11.89
C PHE A 110 -6.41 -16.36 -11.05
N VAL A 111 -5.75 -17.41 -10.59
CA VAL A 111 -6.34 -18.43 -9.72
C VAL A 111 -5.89 -18.12 -8.29
N LEU A 112 -6.77 -17.49 -7.52
CA LEU A 112 -6.49 -17.01 -6.15
C LEU A 112 -7.19 -17.86 -5.06
N ASP A 113 -7.73 -19.01 -5.43
CA ASP A 113 -8.46 -19.91 -4.52
C ASP A 113 -7.54 -20.88 -3.76
N ASN A 114 -6.23 -20.80 -4.00
CA ASN A 114 -5.23 -21.69 -3.41
C ASN A 114 -4.02 -20.92 -2.89
N LYS A 115 -3.33 -21.52 -1.92
CA LYS A 115 -2.11 -20.98 -1.27
C LYS A 115 -0.90 -20.89 -2.21
N THR A 116 -1.02 -21.22 -3.49
CA THR A 116 0.07 -21.16 -4.46
C THR A 116 -0.14 -20.11 -5.55
N TRP A 117 -1.17 -19.28 -5.42
CA TRP A 117 -1.53 -18.22 -6.38
C TRP A 117 -0.34 -17.32 -6.77
N TRP A 118 0.55 -17.03 -5.83
CA TRP A 118 1.68 -16.14 -6.01
C TRP A 118 2.80 -16.73 -6.88
N GLN A 119 2.86 -18.06 -7.03
CA GLN A 119 3.97 -18.75 -7.69
C GLN A 119 4.13 -18.35 -9.16
N ASP A 120 3.00 -18.09 -9.83
CA ASP A 120 2.97 -17.76 -11.26
C ASP A 120 3.09 -16.26 -11.56
N LEU A 121 3.18 -15.42 -10.53
CA LEU A 121 3.40 -14.00 -10.71
C LEU A 121 4.80 -13.75 -11.32
N PRO A 122 4.93 -12.75 -12.22
CA PRO A 122 6.23 -12.38 -12.73
C PRO A 122 7.09 -11.82 -11.59
N ALA A 123 8.34 -12.25 -11.48
CA ALA A 123 9.25 -11.77 -10.44
C ALA A 123 9.54 -10.27 -10.56
N THR A 124 9.27 -9.66 -11.72
CA THR A 124 9.42 -8.22 -11.97
C THR A 124 8.51 -7.34 -11.10
N ILE A 125 7.58 -7.92 -10.34
CA ILE A 125 6.82 -7.19 -9.31
C ILE A 125 7.65 -6.87 -8.07
N ILE A 126 8.75 -7.58 -7.81
CA ILE A 126 9.60 -7.31 -6.64
C ILE A 126 10.18 -5.89 -6.78
N PRO A 127 9.94 -4.97 -5.83
CA PRO A 127 10.48 -3.63 -5.90
C PRO A 127 11.97 -3.61 -5.50
N ILE A 128 12.61 -2.45 -5.63
CA ILE A 128 13.86 -2.18 -4.91
C ILE A 128 13.53 -2.16 -3.41
N SER A 129 14.45 -2.62 -2.56
CA SER A 129 14.26 -2.56 -1.10
C SER A 129 14.14 -1.10 -0.64
N GLY A 130 13.37 -0.86 0.41
CA GLY A 130 13.32 0.45 1.06
C GLY A 130 14.69 0.91 1.58
N GLY A 131 14.79 2.20 1.88
CA GLY A 131 16.01 2.81 2.44
C GLY A 131 17.12 3.11 1.43
N VAL A 132 16.83 3.12 0.13
CA VAL A 132 17.77 3.49 -0.94
C VAL A 132 17.51 4.93 -1.40
N TYR A 133 18.41 5.85 -1.09
CA TYR A 133 18.18 7.30 -1.28
C TYR A 133 19.24 8.05 -2.10
N SER A 134 20.40 7.47 -2.40
CA SER A 134 21.35 8.09 -3.34
C SER A 134 21.17 7.53 -4.74
N ASP A 135 21.30 8.37 -5.77
CA ASP A 135 21.17 7.95 -7.18
C ASP A 135 22.10 6.79 -7.56
N GLU A 136 23.32 6.79 -7.00
CA GLU A 136 24.29 5.72 -7.20
C GLU A 136 23.85 4.41 -6.54
N SER A 137 23.37 4.49 -5.28
CA SER A 137 22.81 3.33 -4.58
C SER A 137 21.55 2.81 -5.27
N TRP A 138 20.72 3.72 -5.79
CA TRP A 138 19.51 3.38 -6.54
C TRP A 138 19.83 2.60 -7.79
N LYS A 139 20.73 3.11 -8.65
CA LYS A 139 21.17 2.41 -9.87
C LYS A 139 21.76 1.04 -9.55
N THR A 140 22.53 0.94 -8.47
CA THR A 140 23.12 -0.33 -8.03
C THR A 140 22.05 -1.32 -7.56
N SER A 141 21.12 -0.88 -6.72
CA SER A 141 20.01 -1.70 -6.21
C SER A 141 19.05 -2.11 -7.32
N GLN A 142 18.78 -1.22 -8.27
CA GLN A 142 17.99 -1.50 -9.46
C GLN A 142 18.64 -2.61 -10.30
N ARG A 143 19.94 -2.50 -10.61
CA ARG A 143 20.68 -3.54 -11.35
C ARG A 143 20.67 -4.90 -10.64
N LYS A 144 20.86 -4.91 -9.31
CA LYS A 144 20.78 -6.14 -8.50
C LYS A 144 19.40 -6.77 -8.58
N ARG A 145 18.36 -5.95 -8.40
CA ARG A 145 16.97 -6.38 -8.51
C ARG A 145 16.65 -6.90 -9.90
N ASP A 146 17.02 -6.19 -10.96
CA ASP A 146 16.74 -6.61 -12.33
C ASP A 146 17.45 -7.93 -12.67
N THR A 147 18.68 -8.12 -12.20
CA THR A 147 19.40 -9.39 -12.33
C THR A 147 18.70 -10.54 -11.60
N LEU A 148 18.15 -10.27 -10.41
CA LEU A 148 17.41 -11.27 -9.63
C LEU A 148 16.16 -11.73 -10.38
N VAL A 149 15.38 -10.80 -10.94
CA VAL A 149 14.00 -11.03 -11.39
C VAL A 149 13.82 -11.24 -12.89
N LYS A 150 14.83 -10.91 -13.70
CA LYS A 150 14.72 -10.93 -15.16
C LYS A 150 14.25 -12.31 -15.68
N ASP A 151 13.20 -12.28 -16.50
CA ASP A 151 12.60 -13.42 -17.18
C ASP A 151 12.18 -14.59 -16.27
N LYS A 152 11.93 -14.30 -14.98
CA LYS A 152 11.54 -15.30 -13.98
C LYS A 152 10.14 -15.05 -13.44
N ARG A 153 9.50 -16.12 -12.97
CA ARG A 153 8.36 -16.05 -12.05
C ARG A 153 8.85 -16.10 -10.61
N LEU A 154 8.00 -15.76 -9.65
CA LEU A 154 8.37 -15.81 -8.23
C LEU A 154 8.81 -17.21 -7.79
N LYS A 155 8.16 -18.28 -8.28
CA LYS A 155 8.53 -19.67 -7.96
C LYS A 155 9.92 -20.07 -8.49
N ASP A 156 10.42 -19.37 -9.50
CA ASP A 156 11.72 -19.67 -10.12
C ASP A 156 12.87 -18.99 -9.36
N LEU A 157 12.57 -18.17 -8.34
CA LEU A 157 13.56 -17.55 -7.48
C LEU A 157 14.02 -18.53 -6.40
N ARG A 158 15.30 -18.45 -6.04
CA ARG A 158 15.83 -19.16 -4.87
C ARG A 158 15.46 -18.39 -3.60
N LEU A 159 14.27 -18.66 -3.07
CA LEU A 159 13.73 -18.01 -1.87
C LEU A 159 14.22 -18.74 -0.61
N HIS A 160 14.58 -17.99 0.43
CA HIS A 160 15.05 -18.57 1.70
C HIS A 160 13.91 -19.13 2.54
N LYS A 161 12.78 -18.42 2.58
CA LYS A 161 11.57 -18.84 3.29
C LYS A 161 10.36 -18.23 2.58
N VAL A 162 9.26 -18.98 2.55
CA VAL A 162 7.97 -18.49 2.08
C VAL A 162 6.88 -18.92 3.06
N SER A 163 6.10 -17.95 3.55
CA SER A 163 4.86 -18.19 4.27
C SER A 163 3.69 -17.81 3.37
N THR A 164 2.73 -18.71 3.21
CA THR A 164 1.62 -18.52 2.26
C THR A 164 0.26 -18.53 2.94
N TYR A 165 -0.57 -17.58 2.52
CA TYR A 165 -1.96 -17.38 2.89
C TYR A 165 -2.80 -17.27 1.61
N LEU A 166 -4.13 -17.24 1.76
CA LEU A 166 -5.03 -17.16 0.60
C LEU A 166 -4.92 -15.81 -0.13
N ASP A 167 -4.71 -14.76 0.62
CA ASP A 167 -4.73 -13.36 0.22
C ASP A 167 -3.35 -12.69 0.31
N ARG A 168 -2.37 -13.36 0.92
CA ARG A 168 -1.04 -12.82 1.17
C ARG A 168 0.06 -13.85 0.97
N VAL A 169 1.23 -13.39 0.55
CA VAL A 169 2.47 -14.16 0.64
C VAL A 169 3.55 -13.32 1.31
N GLU A 170 4.28 -13.95 2.23
CA GLU A 170 5.46 -13.38 2.89
C GLU A 170 6.70 -14.16 2.43
N ILE A 171 7.71 -13.46 1.94
CA ILE A 171 8.87 -14.04 1.28
C ILE A 171 10.13 -13.46 1.92
N VAL A 172 11.01 -14.34 2.42
CA VAL A 172 12.40 -13.98 2.71
C VAL A 172 13.21 -14.30 1.46
N ILE A 173 13.58 -13.26 0.71
CA ILE A 173 14.33 -13.39 -0.54
C ILE A 173 15.75 -13.87 -0.24
N ALA A 174 16.40 -13.23 0.73
CA ALA A 174 17.76 -13.51 1.12
C ALA A 174 17.98 -13.27 2.61
N THR A 175 19.07 -13.81 3.14
CA THR A 175 19.52 -13.61 4.50
C THR A 175 20.99 -13.21 4.47
N LYS A 176 21.35 -12.21 5.28
CA LYS A 176 22.72 -11.80 5.53
C LYS A 176 23.03 -11.92 7.02
N LYS A 177 24.19 -12.50 7.34
CA LYS A 177 24.73 -12.48 8.69
C LYS A 177 25.67 -11.28 8.84
N LEU A 178 25.42 -10.45 9.84
CA LEU A 178 26.21 -9.30 10.26
C LEU A 178 26.74 -9.53 11.67
N GLU A 179 27.64 -8.66 12.14
CA GLU A 179 28.15 -8.70 13.51
C GLU A 179 27.04 -8.51 14.56
N CYS A 180 26.08 -7.63 14.28
CA CYS A 180 24.92 -7.39 15.13
C CYS A 180 23.89 -8.53 15.12
N GLY A 181 23.97 -9.47 14.17
CA GLY A 181 23.01 -10.57 14.05
C GLY A 181 22.56 -10.85 12.61
N LYS A 182 21.32 -11.31 12.46
CA LYS A 182 20.75 -11.72 11.16
C LYS A 182 19.90 -10.60 10.57
N VAL A 183 20.09 -10.30 9.30
CA VAL A 183 19.21 -9.41 8.52
C VAL A 183 18.57 -10.20 7.38
N GLU A 184 17.26 -10.04 7.24
CA GLU A 184 16.42 -10.73 6.24
C GLU A 184 15.89 -9.72 5.23
N ASP A 185 16.09 -9.98 3.94
CA ASP A 185 15.46 -9.23 2.84
C ASP A 185 14.02 -9.73 2.71
N TYR A 186 13.09 -8.99 3.31
CA TYR A 186 11.69 -9.38 3.50
C TYR A 186 10.79 -8.69 2.47
N LEU A 187 9.94 -9.47 1.82
CA LEU A 187 8.93 -9.03 0.87
C LEU A 187 7.56 -9.55 1.31
N GLU A 188 6.59 -8.67 1.37
CA GLU A 188 5.17 -9.01 1.57
C GLU A 188 4.38 -8.59 0.35
N ILE A 189 3.44 -9.43 -0.09
CA ILE A 189 2.54 -9.15 -1.21
C ILE A 189 1.12 -9.56 -0.81
N ASP A 190 0.21 -8.62 -0.92
CA ASP A 190 -1.23 -8.79 -0.69
C ASP A 190 -1.98 -8.75 -2.02
N THR A 191 -2.92 -9.67 -2.22
CA THR A 191 -3.94 -9.55 -3.26
C THR A 191 -4.96 -8.53 -2.84
N ILE A 192 -5.20 -7.53 -3.68
CA ILE A 192 -6.11 -6.44 -3.34
C ILE A 192 -7.44 -6.64 -4.05
N VAL A 193 -7.43 -6.67 -5.37
CA VAL A 193 -8.66 -6.73 -6.17
C VAL A 193 -8.39 -7.44 -7.50
N LEU A 194 -9.34 -8.27 -7.92
CA LEU A 194 -9.53 -8.69 -9.31
C LEU A 194 -10.64 -7.86 -9.94
N ALA A 195 -10.31 -7.08 -10.98
CA ALA A 195 -11.28 -6.24 -11.67
C ALA A 195 -10.90 -6.03 -13.14
N ASP A 196 -11.87 -5.71 -13.98
CA ASP A 196 -11.64 -5.21 -15.33
C ASP A 196 -11.49 -3.68 -15.28
N PHE A 197 -10.26 -3.18 -15.43
CA PHE A 197 -9.90 -1.76 -15.40
C PHE A 197 -9.91 -1.10 -16.77
N ASN A 198 -9.86 -1.88 -17.85
CA ASN A 198 -9.68 -1.36 -19.21
C ASN A 198 -10.91 -1.58 -20.11
N HIS A 199 -11.95 -2.24 -19.59
CA HIS A 199 -13.20 -2.60 -20.24
C HIS A 199 -13.08 -3.65 -21.37
N ASP A 200 -12.10 -4.55 -21.29
CA ASP A 200 -11.92 -5.68 -22.22
C ASP A 200 -12.59 -6.99 -21.75
N GLU A 201 -13.35 -6.93 -20.65
CA GLU A 201 -14.01 -8.04 -19.96
C GLU A 201 -13.07 -9.03 -19.24
N ILE A 202 -11.77 -8.72 -19.17
CA ILE A 202 -10.72 -9.55 -18.55
C ILE A 202 -10.29 -8.94 -17.22
N ALA A 203 -10.14 -9.78 -16.20
CA ALA A 203 -9.63 -9.33 -14.91
C ALA A 203 -8.13 -8.98 -14.96
N GLU A 204 -7.78 -7.79 -14.49
CA GLU A 204 -6.46 -7.50 -13.95
C GLU A 204 -6.42 -7.67 -12.43
N LEU A 205 -5.23 -8.07 -11.94
CA LEU A 205 -4.96 -8.25 -10.51
C LEU A 205 -4.18 -7.04 -9.98
N ILE A 206 -4.76 -6.35 -8.99
CA ILE A 206 -4.02 -5.38 -8.18
C ILE A 206 -3.33 -6.13 -7.04
N LEU A 207 -2.03 -5.88 -6.93
CA LEU A 207 -1.20 -6.29 -5.82
C LEU A 207 -0.68 -5.06 -5.10
N LYS A 208 -0.58 -5.14 -3.79
CA LYS A 208 0.20 -4.21 -2.97
C LYS A 208 1.17 -4.98 -2.11
N GLY A 209 2.15 -4.29 -1.59
CA GLY A 209 3.11 -4.93 -0.73
C GLY A 209 4.19 -3.99 -0.29
N HIS A 210 5.18 -4.55 0.39
CA HIS A 210 6.37 -3.81 0.77
C HIS A 210 7.61 -4.71 0.79
N ARG A 211 8.79 -4.12 0.58
CA ARG A 211 10.08 -4.79 0.70
C ARG A 211 11.04 -4.00 1.59
N VAL A 212 11.51 -4.63 2.65
CA VAL A 212 12.42 -4.02 3.63
C VAL A 212 13.42 -5.04 4.15
N ASP A 213 14.52 -4.56 4.69
CA ASP A 213 15.33 -5.40 5.57
C ASP A 213 14.61 -5.58 6.93
N ARG A 214 14.63 -6.79 7.48
CA ARG A 214 14.07 -7.12 8.81
C ARG A 214 15.15 -7.73 9.69
N SER A 215 15.20 -7.32 10.95
CA SER A 215 16.11 -7.90 11.94
C SER A 215 15.58 -7.69 13.35
N ASP A 216 15.73 -8.69 14.20
CA ASP A 216 15.40 -8.61 15.63
C ASP A 216 16.60 -8.10 16.46
N THR A 217 17.78 -7.97 15.86
CA THR A 217 19.05 -7.77 16.57
C THR A 217 19.92 -6.65 15.98
N CYS A 218 19.76 -6.35 14.70
CA CYS A 218 20.46 -5.25 14.04
C CYS A 218 19.59 -3.98 14.00
N PRO A 219 20.13 -2.80 14.36
CA PRO A 219 19.43 -1.54 14.17
C PRO A 219 19.43 -1.17 12.67
N LEU A 220 18.25 -1.15 12.05
CA LEU A 220 18.08 -0.87 10.61
C LEU A 220 17.76 0.61 10.30
N GLY A 221 17.42 1.39 11.33
CA GLY A 221 17.08 2.81 11.21
C GLY A 221 15.70 3.06 10.57
N ALA A 222 15.13 4.24 10.84
CA ALA A 222 13.80 4.61 10.34
C ALA A 222 13.75 4.78 8.81
N ALA A 223 14.89 5.03 8.16
CA ALA A 223 14.98 5.19 6.72
C ALA A 223 14.71 3.89 5.95
N ASN A 224 14.85 2.72 6.58
CA ASN A 224 14.63 1.41 5.96
C ASN A 224 13.22 1.22 5.36
N SER A 225 12.22 1.94 5.88
CA SER A 225 10.85 1.89 5.36
C SER A 225 10.56 2.90 4.24
N LEU A 226 11.47 3.84 3.97
CA LEU A 226 11.27 4.85 2.93
C LEU A 226 11.30 4.19 1.54
N GLY A 227 10.24 4.41 0.76
CA GLY A 227 10.09 3.81 -0.57
C GLY A 227 9.89 2.30 -0.58
N ALA A 228 9.61 1.69 0.58
CA ALA A 228 9.48 0.25 0.71
C ALA A 228 8.17 -0.30 0.09
N THR A 229 7.12 0.51 0.03
CA THR A 229 5.80 0.10 -0.44
C THR A 229 5.69 0.14 -1.96
N PHE A 230 4.90 -0.77 -2.53
CA PHE A 230 4.62 -0.78 -3.96
C PHE A 230 3.17 -1.18 -4.24
N MET A 231 2.71 -0.84 -5.44
CA MET A 231 1.48 -1.34 -6.05
C MET A 231 1.81 -1.82 -7.46
N ALA A 232 1.26 -2.96 -7.86
CA ALA A 232 1.40 -3.50 -9.20
C ALA A 232 0.01 -3.86 -9.76
N VAL A 233 -0.18 -3.62 -11.05
CA VAL A 233 -1.37 -4.05 -11.79
C VAL A 233 -0.93 -5.07 -12.83
N LEU A 234 -1.48 -6.27 -12.74
CA LEU A 234 -1.15 -7.38 -13.62
C LEU A 234 -2.31 -7.65 -14.57
N ALA A 235 -2.12 -7.31 -15.84
CA ALA A 235 -2.98 -7.75 -16.93
C ALA A 235 -2.44 -9.09 -17.48
N LYS A 236 -3.31 -10.07 -17.75
CA LYS A 236 -2.87 -11.24 -18.50
C LYS A 236 -2.93 -10.97 -19.99
N GLU A 237 -1.83 -10.44 -20.50
CA GLU A 237 -1.21 -10.83 -21.76
C GLU A 237 0.12 -10.07 -21.89
N GLY A 238 1.24 -10.71 -21.53
CA GLY A 238 2.61 -10.32 -21.92
C GLY A 238 3.12 -8.91 -21.56
N LYS A 239 2.30 -8.04 -20.95
CA LYS A 239 2.64 -6.65 -20.64
C LYS A 239 2.38 -6.38 -19.17
N THR A 240 3.35 -6.70 -18.33
CA THR A 240 3.43 -6.11 -16.99
C THR A 240 3.56 -4.59 -17.17
N ARG A 241 2.49 -3.84 -16.92
CA ARG A 241 2.58 -2.38 -16.80
C ARG A 241 3.04 -2.10 -15.38
N GLN A 242 4.32 -1.78 -15.22
CA GLN A 242 4.74 -1.09 -14.00
C GLN A 242 4.02 0.26 -14.00
N ILE A 243 3.07 0.42 -13.10
CA ILE A 243 2.63 1.76 -12.73
C ILE A 243 3.79 2.31 -11.92
N LYS A 244 4.60 3.17 -12.55
CA LYS A 244 5.55 4.00 -11.82
C LYS A 244 4.75 4.75 -10.75
N HIS A 245 4.98 4.44 -9.48
CA HIS A 245 4.73 5.43 -8.47
C HIS A 245 5.70 6.58 -8.73
N LEU A 246 5.13 7.74 -9.05
CA LEU A 246 5.80 9.02 -8.91
C LEU A 246 6.10 9.17 -7.41
N PHE A 247 7.38 9.06 -7.06
CA PHE A 247 7.90 9.72 -5.88
C PHE A 247 8.05 11.21 -6.20
#